data_AF-A0A850J9C3-F1
#
_entry.id   AF-A0A850J9C3-F1
#
_cell.length_a   1.000
_cell.length_b   1.000
_cell.length_c   1.000
_cell.angle_alpha   90.00
_cell.angle_beta   90.00
_cell.angle_gamma   90.00
#
_symmetry.space_group_name_H-M   'P 1'
#
loop_
_entity.id
_entity.type
_entity.pdbx_description
1 polymer ?
#
loop_
_entity_poly.entity_id
_entity_poly.type
_entity_poly.pdbx_seq_one_letter_code
_entity_poly.pdbx_strand_id
1 'polypeptide(L)'
;MDKRQPPAPAPAQRHEIGALPYAVIDVETTGLDPLHDRIVEIAVHRLHADGSPDRSYSTVLHNDSGPGPTHVHGLTAGDLAGAPSFPEVAGDIAELLDGAVLVAHNAMFDSAMLISEFARTGAAPDDLLVLCTLDLARQFGSGHRSLTLADCAETEGVPLSRAHSAAHDAQATAAILLRYLGRAGEAGHRHLDEIGATGALPSHGWVPWAPSGRHRQRAHTPAAPLRSDLPVPTMSSRSEIVYAHHVAQAARTPEAFSRQVPVLRDTARALALAPADLTRVHECLTAAWELHPTEQALLRALDSPARAGGRSGSRRRAGGEGVDQGGAE
;
A
#
# COMPACT_ATOMS: atom_id res chain seq x y z
N MET A 1 34.08 -4.41 5.61
CA MET A 1 33.17 -3.68 6.51
C MET A 1 32.21 -4.72 7.08
N ASP A 2 32.34 -4.97 8.37
CA ASP A 2 31.58 -5.96 9.12
C ASP A 2 30.10 -5.53 9.17
N LYS A 3 29.23 -6.29 8.47
CA LYS A 3 27.78 -6.10 8.50
C LYS A 3 27.28 -6.66 9.82
N ARG A 4 27.47 -5.91 10.91
CA ARG A 4 26.86 -6.27 12.19
C ARG A 4 25.35 -6.28 12.01
N GLN A 5 24.78 -7.47 12.18
CA GLN A 5 23.35 -7.69 12.28
C GLN A 5 22.82 -6.80 13.42
N PRO A 6 21.71 -6.05 13.22
CA PRO A 6 21.13 -5.27 14.30
C PRO A 6 20.80 -6.19 15.48
N PRO A 7 20.95 -5.71 16.73
CA PRO A 7 20.62 -6.51 17.90
C PRO A 7 19.17 -7.00 17.80
N ALA A 8 18.93 -8.24 18.22
CA ALA A 8 17.57 -8.76 18.33
C ALA A 8 16.75 -7.82 19.24
N PRO A 9 15.49 -7.52 18.89
CA PRO A 9 14.65 -6.66 19.72
C PRO A 9 14.53 -7.27 21.12
N ALA A 10 14.48 -6.41 22.14
CA ALA A 10 14.29 -6.86 23.51
C ALA A 10 12.98 -7.65 23.62
N PRO A 11 12.94 -8.74 24.41
CA PRO A 11 11.70 -9.47 24.67
C PRO A 11 10.64 -8.51 25.22
N ALA A 12 9.40 -8.71 24.81
CA ALA A 12 8.34 -7.79 25.20
C ALA A 12 8.17 -7.69 26.72
N GLN A 13 7.65 -6.55 27.19
CA GLN A 13 7.08 -6.49 28.52
C GLN A 13 5.99 -7.56 28.64
N ARG A 14 6.01 -8.30 29.74
CA ARG A 14 5.11 -9.44 29.95
C ARG A 14 3.68 -8.95 30.20
N HIS A 15 2.80 -9.21 29.24
CA HIS A 15 1.38 -8.86 29.27
C HIS A 15 0.54 -10.09 28.96
N GLU A 16 -0.57 -10.28 29.67
CA GLU A 16 -1.51 -11.37 29.38
C GLU A 16 -2.16 -11.17 28.00
N ILE A 17 -2.35 -12.26 27.25
CA ILE A 17 -3.13 -12.23 26.02
C ILE A 17 -4.56 -11.80 26.36
N GLY A 18 -5.03 -10.75 25.70
CA GLY A 18 -6.36 -10.19 25.93
C GLY A 18 -6.47 -9.22 27.12
N ALA A 19 -5.35 -8.78 27.71
CA ALA A 19 -5.34 -7.71 28.71
C ALA A 19 -5.22 -6.30 28.11
N LEU A 20 -4.76 -6.19 26.87
CA LEU A 20 -4.55 -4.93 26.16
C LEU A 20 -5.37 -4.89 24.87
N PRO A 21 -5.85 -3.70 24.44
CA PRO A 21 -6.42 -3.51 23.11
C PRO A 21 -5.37 -3.77 22.01
N TYR A 22 -5.83 -3.96 20.78
CA TYR A 22 -4.98 -4.14 19.61
C TYR A 22 -5.21 -3.02 18.61
N ALA A 23 -4.15 -2.44 18.07
CA ALA A 23 -4.20 -1.53 16.96
C ALA A 23 -3.60 -2.23 15.73
N VAL A 24 -4.48 -2.82 14.92
CA VAL A 24 -4.06 -3.55 13.72
C VAL A 24 -3.88 -2.55 12.60
N ILE A 25 -2.66 -2.45 12.08
CA ILE A 25 -2.29 -1.50 11.04
C ILE A 25 -1.94 -2.20 9.74
N ASP A 26 -2.06 -1.44 8.68
CA ASP A 26 -1.47 -1.73 7.37
C ASP A 26 -1.11 -0.38 6.72
N VAL A 27 0.02 -0.35 5.99
CA VAL A 27 0.49 0.84 5.29
C VAL A 27 0.82 0.57 3.84
N GLU A 28 0.39 1.46 2.97
CA GLU A 28 0.87 1.56 1.59
C GLU A 28 1.92 2.67 1.51
N THR A 29 2.96 2.45 0.72
CA THR A 29 4.18 3.26 0.80
C THR A 29 4.77 3.59 -0.56
N THR A 30 5.59 4.64 -0.63
CA THR A 30 6.27 5.01 -1.87
C THR A 30 7.38 4.06 -2.29
N GLY A 31 7.77 3.14 -1.40
CA GLY A 31 8.90 2.23 -1.52
C GLY A 31 9.16 1.50 -0.20
N LEU A 32 10.31 0.84 -0.07
CA LEU A 32 10.57 -0.10 1.04
C LEU A 32 11.56 0.42 2.09
N ASP A 33 12.11 1.63 1.93
CA ASP A 33 13.11 2.19 2.84
C ASP A 33 12.50 3.25 3.77
N PRO A 34 12.25 2.95 5.06
CA PRO A 34 11.67 3.91 6.00
C PRO A 34 12.42 5.23 6.11
N LEU A 35 13.72 5.28 5.83
CA LEU A 35 14.50 6.51 5.93
C LEU A 35 14.21 7.49 4.79
N HIS A 36 13.79 6.99 3.63
CA HIS A 36 13.59 7.80 2.41
C HIS A 36 12.16 7.79 1.89
N ASP A 37 11.46 6.67 2.04
CA ASP A 37 10.10 6.46 1.56
C ASP A 37 9.06 7.01 2.54
N ARG A 38 7.85 7.24 2.01
CA ARG A 38 6.72 7.87 2.69
C ARG A 38 5.52 6.93 2.73
N ILE A 39 4.70 7.05 3.77
CA ILE A 39 3.38 6.41 3.79
C ILE A 39 2.44 7.19 2.87
N VAL A 40 1.72 6.48 1.99
CA VAL A 40 0.73 7.03 1.05
C VAL A 40 -0.70 6.63 1.36
N GLU A 41 -0.91 5.55 2.11
CA GLU A 41 -2.17 5.21 2.77
C GLU A 41 -1.85 4.52 4.08
N ILE A 42 -2.64 4.80 5.11
CA ILE A 42 -2.57 4.11 6.39
C ILE A 42 -3.98 3.69 6.81
N ALA A 43 -4.07 2.53 7.42
CA ALA A 43 -5.25 2.11 8.16
C ALA A 43 -4.88 1.67 9.57
N VAL A 44 -5.78 1.95 10.51
CA VAL A 44 -5.74 1.44 11.88
C VAL A 44 -7.12 0.87 12.19
N HIS A 45 -7.19 -0.44 12.39
CA HIS A 45 -8.35 -1.18 12.85
C HIS A 45 -8.14 -1.54 14.32
N ARG A 46 -8.77 -0.78 15.21
CA ARG A 46 -8.62 -0.93 16.65
C ARG A 46 -9.64 -1.92 17.19
N LEU A 47 -9.15 -2.84 18.01
CA LEU A 47 -9.92 -3.84 18.73
C LEU A 47 -9.82 -3.58 20.24
N HIS A 48 -10.89 -3.88 20.96
CA HIS A 48 -10.86 -4.04 22.41
C HIS A 48 -9.98 -5.25 22.79
N ALA A 49 -9.66 -5.34 24.08
CA ALA A 49 -8.78 -6.39 24.60
C ALA A 49 -9.37 -7.81 24.40
N ASP A 50 -10.70 -7.94 24.38
CA ASP A 50 -11.41 -9.18 24.07
C ASP A 50 -11.45 -9.51 22.56
N GLY A 51 -10.87 -8.66 21.71
CA GLY A 51 -10.84 -8.80 20.27
C GLY A 51 -12.07 -8.26 19.55
N SER A 52 -13.05 -7.69 20.25
CA SER A 52 -14.20 -7.05 19.61
C SER A 52 -13.83 -5.72 18.93
N PRO A 53 -14.47 -5.34 17.80
CA PRO A 53 -14.16 -4.07 17.13
C PRO A 53 -14.47 -2.84 17.99
N ASP A 54 -13.51 -1.90 18.09
CA ASP A 54 -13.69 -0.59 18.74
C ASP A 54 -13.92 0.49 17.68
N ARG A 55 -12.87 0.82 16.92
CA ARG A 55 -12.85 1.90 15.92
C ARG A 55 -12.01 1.54 14.72
N SER A 56 -12.24 2.23 13.62
CA SER A 56 -11.39 2.11 12.43
C SER A 56 -11.17 3.47 11.80
N TYR A 57 -9.93 3.70 11.40
CA TYR A 57 -9.49 4.89 10.71
C TYR A 57 -8.67 4.49 9.50
N SER A 58 -8.87 5.18 8.38
CA SER A 58 -8.01 5.00 7.21
C SER A 58 -8.01 6.28 6.39
N THR A 59 -6.84 6.65 5.89
CA THR A 59 -6.66 7.83 5.05
C THR A 59 -5.55 7.60 4.03
N VAL A 60 -5.75 8.15 2.84
CA VAL A 60 -4.67 8.44 1.89
C VAL A 60 -3.89 9.64 2.41
N LEU A 61 -2.58 9.69 2.16
CA LEU A 61 -1.69 10.73 2.63
C LEU A 61 -0.97 11.43 1.49
N HIS A 62 -0.96 12.75 1.55
CA HIS A 62 -0.18 13.58 0.64
C HIS A 62 1.30 13.59 1.04
N ASN A 63 2.18 13.50 0.04
CA ASN A 63 3.61 13.73 0.17
C ASN A 63 4.19 14.29 -1.14
N ASP A 64 5.37 14.91 -1.06
CA ASP A 64 6.02 15.56 -2.22
C ASP A 64 6.66 14.59 -3.22
N SER A 65 6.93 13.35 -2.80
CA SER A 65 7.59 12.32 -3.62
C SER A 65 6.63 11.59 -4.57
N GLY A 66 5.31 11.80 -4.42
CA GLY A 66 4.29 11.15 -5.22
C GLY A 66 3.84 9.79 -4.66
N PRO A 67 3.13 8.97 -5.46
CA PRO A 67 2.49 7.76 -4.97
C PRO A 67 3.42 6.54 -4.84
N GLY A 68 4.62 6.56 -5.44
CA GLY A 68 5.47 5.38 -5.56
C GLY A 68 4.88 4.27 -6.44
N PRO A 69 4.97 2.98 -6.07
CA PRO A 69 4.61 1.85 -6.92
C PRO A 69 3.08 1.69 -7.05
N THR A 70 2.42 2.59 -7.79
CA THR A 70 0.97 2.53 -8.07
C THR A 70 0.49 1.17 -8.61
N HIS A 71 1.35 0.38 -9.25
CA HIS A 71 0.99 -0.97 -9.72
C HIS A 71 0.75 -1.99 -8.59
N VAL A 72 1.19 -1.69 -7.36
CA VAL A 72 0.97 -2.50 -6.15
C VAL A 72 -0.34 -2.09 -5.49
N HIS A 73 -0.43 -0.83 -5.05
CA HIS A 73 -1.54 -0.33 -4.21
C HIS A 73 -2.61 0.47 -4.96
N GLY A 74 -2.45 0.72 -6.25
CA GLY A 74 -3.45 1.41 -7.09
C GLY A 74 -3.58 2.92 -6.87
N LEU A 75 -2.96 3.50 -5.83
CA LEU A 75 -3.01 4.94 -5.54
C LEU A 75 -2.22 5.76 -6.56
N THR A 76 -2.88 6.77 -7.12
CA THR A 76 -2.30 7.69 -8.11
C THR A 76 -1.96 9.03 -7.48
N ALA A 77 -1.14 9.84 -8.16
CA ALA A 77 -0.88 11.22 -7.73
C ALA A 77 -2.17 12.06 -7.58
N GLY A 78 -3.23 11.72 -8.31
CA GLY A 78 -4.54 12.37 -8.19
C GLY A 78 -5.28 11.98 -6.90
N ASP A 79 -5.11 10.75 -6.40
CA ASP A 79 -5.67 10.31 -5.12
C ASP A 79 -4.98 11.00 -3.93
N LEU A 80 -3.67 11.24 -4.06
CA LEU A 80 -2.88 11.96 -3.06
C LEU A 80 -3.12 13.48 -3.10
N ALA A 81 -3.68 14.01 -4.18
CA ALA A 81 -3.92 15.44 -4.33
C ALA A 81 -5.05 15.88 -3.38
N GLY A 82 -4.73 16.76 -2.41
CA GLY A 82 -5.69 17.25 -1.42
C GLY A 82 -5.99 16.26 -0.28
N ALA A 83 -5.28 15.14 -0.22
CA ALA A 83 -5.16 14.31 0.97
C ALA A 83 -4.41 15.07 2.07
N PRO A 84 -4.66 14.77 3.36
CA PRO A 84 -3.87 15.35 4.44
C PRO A 84 -2.43 14.83 4.39
N SER A 85 -1.49 15.62 4.90
CA SER A 85 -0.13 15.18 5.20
C SER A 85 -0.10 14.36 6.50
N PHE A 86 0.95 13.56 6.70
CA PHE A 86 1.09 12.78 7.94
C PHE A 86 1.02 13.64 9.22
N PRO A 87 1.70 14.82 9.32
CA PRO A 87 1.58 15.68 10.51
C PRO A 87 0.14 16.10 10.83
N GLU A 88 -0.73 16.24 9.84
CA GLU A 88 -2.13 16.63 10.04
C GLU A 88 -2.99 15.51 10.64
N VAL A 89 -2.57 14.25 10.52
CA VAL A 89 -3.29 13.07 11.03
C VAL A 89 -2.56 12.33 12.15
N ALA A 90 -1.34 12.75 12.48
CA ALA A 90 -0.50 12.11 13.49
C ALA A 90 -1.20 11.95 14.85
N GLY A 91 -1.97 12.97 15.27
CA GLY A 91 -2.76 12.91 16.51
C GLY A 91 -3.90 11.90 16.47
N ASP A 92 -4.58 11.75 15.33
CA ASP A 92 -5.67 10.78 15.16
C ASP A 92 -5.12 9.34 15.18
N ILE A 93 -3.96 9.12 14.57
CA ILE A 93 -3.27 7.83 14.58
C ILE A 93 -2.75 7.51 15.99
N ALA A 94 -2.09 8.48 16.64
CA ALA A 94 -1.58 8.34 18.00
C ALA A 94 -2.67 7.93 19.00
N GLU A 95 -3.86 8.53 18.91
CA GLU A 95 -5.00 8.17 19.77
C GLU A 95 -5.41 6.70 19.63
N LEU A 96 -5.36 6.15 18.41
CA LEU A 96 -5.73 4.75 18.17
C LEU A 96 -4.66 3.76 18.62
N LEU A 97 -3.39 4.17 18.59
CA LEU A 97 -2.25 3.37 19.03
C LEU A 97 -2.07 3.39 20.56
N ASP A 98 -2.63 4.40 21.24
CA ASP A 98 -2.45 4.58 22.67
C ASP A 98 -2.98 3.38 23.48
N GLY A 99 -2.10 2.87 24.35
CA GLY A 99 -2.34 1.71 25.20
C GLY A 99 -2.53 0.37 24.46
N ALA A 100 -2.35 0.33 23.13
CA ALA A 100 -2.62 -0.84 22.32
C ALA A 100 -1.35 -1.58 21.87
N VAL A 101 -1.50 -2.89 21.66
CA VAL A 101 -0.50 -3.70 20.95
C VAL A 101 -0.57 -3.33 19.47
N LEU A 102 0.53 -2.88 18.89
CA LEU A 102 0.64 -2.66 17.45
C LEU A 102 0.70 -4.01 16.73
N VAL A 103 -0.19 -4.24 15.78
CA VAL A 103 -0.23 -5.50 15.03
C VAL A 103 -0.18 -5.22 13.53
N ALA A 104 0.61 -5.98 12.78
CA ALA A 104 0.54 -5.97 11.31
C ALA A 104 0.95 -7.33 10.72
N HIS A 105 0.68 -7.53 9.43
CA HIS A 105 1.10 -8.71 8.67
C HIS A 105 2.45 -8.45 8.01
N ASN A 106 3.53 -8.66 8.78
CA ASN A 106 4.90 -8.15 8.59
C ASN A 106 5.20 -6.88 9.40
N ALA A 107 4.84 -6.89 10.68
CA ALA A 107 4.90 -5.74 11.57
C ALA A 107 6.26 -5.02 11.65
N MET A 108 7.38 -5.68 11.34
CA MET A 108 8.69 -5.02 11.24
C MET A 108 8.69 -3.90 10.19
N PHE A 109 8.05 -4.13 9.05
CA PHE A 109 7.97 -3.15 7.97
C PHE A 109 7.04 -1.99 8.35
N ASP A 110 5.79 -2.30 8.69
CA ASP A 110 4.76 -1.29 9.00
C ASP A 110 5.17 -0.40 10.17
N SER A 111 5.69 -1.00 11.25
CA SER A 111 6.15 -0.24 12.41
C SER A 111 7.34 0.67 12.08
N ALA A 112 8.29 0.22 11.25
CA ALA A 112 9.43 1.04 10.86
C ALA A 112 9.00 2.26 10.01
N MET A 113 8.08 2.06 9.06
CA MET A 113 7.49 3.15 8.28
C MET A 113 6.77 4.15 9.17
N LEU A 114 5.95 3.66 10.09
CA LEU A 114 5.18 4.48 11.03
C LEU A 114 6.08 5.29 11.97
N ILE A 115 7.08 4.65 12.58
CA ILE A 115 8.08 5.30 13.44
C ILE A 115 8.79 6.41 12.66
N SER A 116 9.17 6.16 11.40
CA SER A 116 9.85 7.17 10.57
C SER A 116 8.96 8.38 10.29
N GLU A 117 7.68 8.18 9.96
CA GLU A 117 6.75 9.29 9.76
C GLU A 117 6.55 10.11 11.05
N PHE A 118 6.42 9.46 12.21
CA PHE A 118 6.38 10.16 13.50
C PHE A 118 7.69 10.91 13.77
N ALA A 119 8.85 10.30 13.55
CA ALA A 119 10.14 10.95 13.77
C ALA A 119 10.29 12.24 12.94
N ARG A 120 9.71 12.29 11.73
CA ARG A 120 9.68 13.50 10.87
C ARG A 120 8.83 14.63 11.43
N THR A 121 7.86 14.34 12.31
CA THR A 121 7.05 15.37 12.99
C THR A 121 7.69 15.87 14.29
N GLY A 122 8.87 15.36 14.65
CA GLY A 122 9.62 15.77 15.83
C GLY A 122 9.24 15.03 17.10
N ALA A 123 8.46 13.94 17.02
CA ALA A 123 8.36 13.00 18.13
C ALA A 123 8.49 11.57 17.65
N ALA A 124 9.31 10.79 18.35
CA ALA A 124 9.43 9.37 18.15
C ALA A 124 8.83 8.67 19.37
N PRO A 125 7.92 7.70 19.21
CA PRO A 125 7.64 6.76 20.29
C PRO A 125 8.95 6.01 20.56
N ASP A 126 9.48 6.13 21.77
CA ASP A 126 10.72 5.43 22.14
C ASP A 126 10.52 3.91 22.23
N ASP A 127 9.27 3.45 22.45
CA ASP A 127 8.92 2.05 22.63
C ASP A 127 7.58 1.73 21.94
N LEU A 128 7.51 0.59 21.22
CA LEU A 128 6.28 0.01 20.69
C LEU A 128 6.17 -1.45 21.14
N LEU A 129 5.00 -1.84 21.66
CA LEU A 129 4.68 -3.25 21.88
C LEU A 129 4.10 -3.80 20.57
N VAL A 130 4.86 -4.64 19.88
CA VAL A 130 4.56 -5.08 18.51
C VAL A 130 4.32 -6.57 18.47
N LEU A 131 3.30 -7.00 17.71
CA LEU A 131 3.01 -8.40 17.41
C LEU A 131 2.81 -8.61 15.90
N CYS A 132 3.43 -9.65 15.33
CA CYS A 132 3.44 -9.89 13.89
C CYS A 132 2.57 -11.10 13.52
N THR A 133 1.51 -10.91 12.73
CA THR A 133 0.64 -12.03 12.33
C THR A 133 1.32 -13.00 11.37
N LEU A 134 2.37 -12.57 10.66
CA LEU A 134 3.19 -13.45 9.85
C LEU A 134 3.99 -14.43 10.74
N ASP A 135 4.52 -13.97 11.87
CA ASP A 135 5.19 -14.84 12.84
C ASP A 135 4.21 -15.75 13.58
N LEU A 136 3.00 -15.26 13.86
CA LEU A 136 1.92 -16.10 14.36
C LEU A 136 1.49 -17.16 13.34
N ALA A 137 1.45 -16.83 12.04
CA ALA A 137 1.15 -17.80 10.99
C ALA A 137 2.22 -18.90 10.90
N ARG A 138 3.50 -18.58 11.17
CA ARG A 138 4.57 -19.58 11.25
C ARG A 138 4.40 -20.53 12.43
N GLN A 139 3.91 -20.03 13.56
CA GLN A 139 3.79 -20.78 14.81
C GLN A 139 2.48 -21.57 14.90
N PHE A 140 1.37 -20.93 14.53
CA PHE A 140 0.00 -21.41 14.77
C PHE A 140 -0.82 -21.56 13.49
N GLY A 141 -0.25 -21.21 12.33
CA GLY A 141 -0.85 -21.45 11.03
C GLY A 141 -0.73 -22.92 10.62
N SER A 142 -1.69 -23.40 9.83
CA SER A 142 -1.68 -24.77 9.31
C SER A 142 -2.12 -24.78 7.85
N GLY A 143 -1.33 -25.42 6.97
CA GLY A 143 -1.71 -25.59 5.57
C GLY A 143 -1.46 -24.39 4.65
N HIS A 144 -0.72 -23.39 5.11
CA HIS A 144 -0.34 -22.23 4.29
C HIS A 144 0.58 -22.64 3.13
N ARG A 145 0.22 -22.25 1.90
CA ARG A 145 1.09 -22.40 0.71
C ARG A 145 2.25 -21.40 0.73
N SER A 146 1.97 -20.19 1.19
CA SER A 146 2.95 -19.16 1.54
C SER A 146 2.43 -18.35 2.73
N LEU A 147 3.26 -17.44 3.27
CA LEU A 147 2.92 -16.59 4.41
C LEU A 147 2.54 -15.17 3.98
N THR A 148 1.99 -15.01 2.78
CA THR A 148 1.40 -13.73 2.35
C THR A 148 0.04 -13.54 3.02
N LEU A 149 -0.41 -12.30 3.16
CA LEU A 149 -1.71 -12.00 3.76
C LEU A 149 -2.84 -12.72 3.02
N ALA A 150 -2.78 -12.74 1.69
CA ALA A 150 -3.77 -13.40 0.84
C ALA A 150 -3.83 -14.91 1.10
N ASP A 151 -2.67 -15.60 1.15
CA ASP A 151 -2.66 -17.04 1.41
C ASP A 151 -3.08 -17.37 2.85
N CYS A 152 -2.67 -16.54 3.83
CA CYS A 152 -3.14 -16.68 5.21
C CYS A 152 -4.65 -16.47 5.30
N ALA A 153 -5.19 -15.42 4.67
CA ALA A 153 -6.62 -15.13 4.68
C ALA A 153 -7.43 -16.25 4.02
N GLU A 154 -6.98 -16.78 2.87
CA GLU A 154 -7.61 -17.93 2.22
C GLU A 154 -7.61 -19.16 3.13
N THR A 155 -6.45 -19.49 3.72
CA THR A 155 -6.31 -20.66 4.59
C THR A 155 -7.20 -20.57 5.83
N GLU A 156 -7.32 -19.37 6.40
CA GLU A 156 -8.10 -19.10 7.61
C GLU A 156 -9.59 -18.80 7.34
N GLY A 157 -10.02 -18.87 6.06
CA GLY A 157 -11.40 -18.57 5.67
C GLY A 157 -11.81 -17.11 5.92
N VAL A 158 -10.85 -16.19 5.89
CA VAL A 158 -11.05 -14.74 6.07
C VAL A 158 -11.24 -14.09 4.70
N PRO A 159 -12.33 -13.32 4.48
CA PRO A 159 -12.52 -12.60 3.23
C PRO A 159 -11.45 -11.52 3.02
N LEU A 160 -10.82 -11.53 1.84
CA LEU A 160 -9.93 -10.47 1.36
C LEU A 160 -10.46 -9.95 0.02
N SER A 161 -11.34 -8.95 0.07
CA SER A 161 -12.08 -8.46 -1.11
C SER A 161 -11.32 -7.46 -1.97
N ARG A 162 -10.33 -6.75 -1.39
CA ARG A 162 -9.51 -5.72 -2.06
C ARG A 162 -8.09 -5.72 -1.49
N ALA A 163 -7.30 -6.71 -1.89
CA ALA A 163 -5.87 -6.74 -1.57
C ALA A 163 -5.17 -5.44 -2.02
N HIS A 164 -4.22 -4.96 -1.22
CA HIS A 164 -3.50 -3.69 -1.41
C HIS A 164 -4.38 -2.45 -1.24
N SER A 165 -5.34 -2.56 -0.33
CA SER A 165 -6.04 -1.44 0.28
C SER A 165 -5.78 -1.55 1.78
N ALA A 166 -5.11 -0.55 2.35
CA ALA A 166 -4.69 -0.63 3.75
C ALA A 166 -5.85 -0.96 4.69
N ALA A 167 -7.03 -0.39 4.44
CA ALA A 167 -8.22 -0.65 5.24
C ALA A 167 -8.69 -2.11 5.20
N HIS A 168 -8.69 -2.74 4.01
CA HIS A 168 -9.13 -4.13 3.88
C HIS A 168 -8.07 -5.10 4.40
N ASP A 169 -6.80 -4.76 4.21
CA ASP A 169 -5.67 -5.58 4.62
C ASP A 169 -5.52 -5.55 6.16
N ALA A 170 -5.70 -4.39 6.81
CA ALA A 170 -5.78 -4.29 8.27
C ALA A 170 -6.98 -5.06 8.85
N GLN A 171 -8.14 -5.02 8.20
CA GLN A 171 -9.33 -5.78 8.63
C GLN A 171 -9.12 -7.30 8.50
N ALA A 172 -8.55 -7.77 7.40
CA ALA A 172 -8.22 -9.16 7.21
C ALA A 172 -7.17 -9.62 8.23
N THR A 173 -6.14 -8.80 8.44
CA THR A 173 -5.11 -9.03 9.45
C THR A 173 -5.71 -9.15 10.86
N ALA A 174 -6.69 -8.31 11.20
CA ALA A 174 -7.39 -8.37 12.48
C ALA A 174 -8.17 -9.67 12.64
N ALA A 175 -8.91 -10.10 11.61
CA ALA A 175 -9.62 -11.37 11.65
C ALA A 175 -8.67 -12.57 11.79
N ILE A 176 -7.53 -12.56 11.08
CA ILE A 176 -6.48 -13.58 11.17
C ILE A 176 -5.84 -13.59 12.58
N LEU A 177 -5.53 -12.42 13.14
CA LEU A 177 -5.00 -12.27 14.48
C LEU A 177 -5.86 -13.04 15.50
N LEU A 178 -7.18 -12.83 15.48
CA LEU A 178 -8.09 -13.47 16.43
C LEU A 178 -8.07 -15.01 16.31
N ARG A 179 -7.89 -15.56 15.10
CA ARG A 179 -7.73 -17.02 14.89
C ARG A 179 -6.45 -17.53 15.56
N TYR A 180 -5.34 -16.83 15.33
CA TYR A 180 -4.05 -17.24 15.89
C TYR A 180 -3.97 -17.05 17.41
N LEU A 181 -4.57 -16.00 17.96
CA LEU A 181 -4.68 -15.84 19.42
C LEU A 181 -5.50 -16.97 20.05
N GLY A 182 -6.58 -17.40 19.41
CA GLY A 182 -7.36 -18.56 19.84
C GLY A 182 -6.52 -19.83 19.90
N ARG A 183 -5.79 -20.14 18.81
CA ARG A 183 -4.89 -21.31 18.75
C ARG A 183 -3.73 -21.24 19.74
N ALA A 184 -3.16 -20.05 19.95
CA ALA A 184 -2.12 -19.84 20.96
C ALA A 184 -2.65 -20.17 22.37
N GLY A 185 -3.88 -19.73 22.68
CA GLY A 185 -4.56 -20.09 23.93
C GLY A 185 -4.80 -21.59 24.09
N GLU A 186 -5.25 -22.27 23.02
CA GLU A 186 -5.41 -23.73 22.99
C GLU A 186 -4.08 -24.49 23.20
N ALA A 187 -2.99 -23.94 22.67
CA ALA A 187 -1.62 -24.44 22.87
C ALA A 187 -1.03 -24.09 24.25
N GLY A 188 -1.77 -23.36 25.10
CA GLY A 188 -1.38 -23.05 26.47
C GLY A 188 -0.58 -21.76 26.66
N HIS A 189 -0.39 -20.96 25.60
CA HIS A 189 0.23 -19.64 25.72
C HIS A 189 -0.72 -18.67 26.40
N ARG A 190 -0.20 -17.89 27.35
CA ARG A 190 -0.96 -16.95 28.19
C ARG A 190 -0.46 -15.52 28.09
N HIS A 191 0.75 -15.31 27.59
CA HIS A 191 1.37 -13.98 27.53
C HIS A 191 1.85 -13.65 26.12
N LEU A 192 1.89 -12.35 25.80
CA LEU A 192 2.23 -11.85 24.47
C LEU A 192 3.70 -12.16 24.08
N ASP A 193 4.63 -12.15 25.03
CA ASP A 193 6.04 -12.49 24.82
C ASP A 193 6.22 -13.96 24.40
N GLU A 194 5.35 -14.85 24.89
CA GLU A 194 5.38 -16.29 24.57
C GLU A 194 4.98 -16.58 23.11
N ILE A 195 4.33 -15.63 22.43
CA ILE A 195 3.87 -15.75 21.04
C ILE A 195 4.62 -14.83 20.07
N GLY A 196 5.72 -14.23 20.54
CA GLY A 196 6.62 -13.43 19.70
C GLY A 196 6.33 -11.92 19.68
N ALA A 197 5.58 -11.38 20.65
CA ALA A 197 5.54 -9.93 20.82
C ALA A 197 6.91 -9.39 21.25
N THR A 198 7.23 -8.18 20.80
CA THR A 198 8.51 -7.50 21.12
C THR A 198 8.27 -6.06 21.55
N GLY A 199 9.23 -5.49 22.29
CA GLY A 199 9.17 -4.10 22.76
C GLY A 199 8.23 -3.85 23.95
N ALA A 200 7.85 -2.59 24.17
CA ALA A 200 7.09 -2.20 25.36
C ALA A 200 6.03 -1.16 24.99
N LEU A 201 5.01 -1.04 25.84
CA LEU A 201 4.11 0.11 25.72
C LEU A 201 4.91 1.39 26.00
N PRO A 202 4.65 2.48 25.26
CA PRO A 202 5.29 3.75 25.52
C PRO A 202 5.18 4.16 27.00
N SER A 203 6.31 4.55 27.60
CA SER A 203 6.37 5.01 29.00
C SER A 203 5.58 6.31 29.23
N HIS A 204 5.38 7.08 28.16
CA HIS A 204 4.54 8.26 28.10
C HIS A 204 3.60 8.06 26.92
N GLY A 205 2.31 8.39 27.08
CA GLY A 205 1.33 8.23 26.01
C GLY A 205 1.79 8.87 24.70
N TRP A 206 1.23 8.42 23.58
CA TRP A 206 1.61 8.85 22.22
C TRP A 206 1.39 10.34 21.90
N VAL A 207 1.04 11.17 22.89
CA VAL A 207 0.29 12.41 22.70
C VAL A 207 1.08 13.65 23.11
N PRO A 208 1.85 14.25 22.18
CA PRO A 208 2.02 15.69 22.13
C PRO A 208 1.06 16.36 21.12
N TRP A 209 0.39 15.58 20.25
CA TRP A 209 -0.48 16.11 19.19
C TRP A 209 -1.95 16.00 19.56
N ALA A 210 -2.69 17.11 19.47
CA ALA A 210 -4.14 17.07 19.57
C ALA A 210 -4.71 16.30 18.36
N PRO A 211 -5.63 15.34 18.56
CA PRO A 211 -6.40 14.75 17.48
C PRO A 211 -7.01 15.85 16.63
N SER A 212 -6.96 15.71 15.31
CA SER A 212 -7.47 16.73 14.39
C SER A 212 -9.00 16.82 14.48
N GLY A 213 -9.65 15.77 15.00
CA GLY A 213 -11.10 15.59 14.99
C GLY A 213 -11.66 15.36 13.58
N ARG A 214 -10.80 15.32 12.56
CA ARG A 214 -11.18 15.11 11.16
C ARG A 214 -11.20 13.61 10.89
N HIS A 215 -12.27 12.96 11.29
CA HIS A 215 -12.53 11.58 10.88
C HIS A 215 -12.94 11.56 9.40
N ARG A 216 -11.97 11.48 8.49
CA ARG A 216 -12.25 11.15 7.09
C ARG A 216 -12.27 9.64 6.95
N GLN A 217 -13.40 9.00 7.29
CA GLN A 217 -13.70 7.74 6.62
C GLN A 217 -13.84 8.07 5.14
N ARG A 218 -13.00 7.46 4.30
CA ARG A 218 -13.20 7.54 2.85
C ARG A 218 -14.63 7.08 2.58
N ALA A 219 -15.49 7.98 2.09
CA ALA A 219 -16.76 7.57 1.49
C ALA A 219 -16.40 6.69 0.31
N HIS A 220 -16.46 5.38 0.54
CA HIS A 220 -16.18 4.40 -0.49
C HIS A 220 -17.34 4.46 -1.47
N THR A 221 -17.14 5.11 -2.61
CA THR A 221 -17.97 4.84 -3.77
C THR A 221 -17.93 3.33 -4.00
N PRO A 222 -19.07 2.63 -4.10
CA PRO A 222 -19.07 1.22 -4.45
C PRO A 222 -18.23 1.07 -5.72
N ALA A 223 -17.16 0.28 -5.66
CA ALA A 223 -16.48 -0.11 -6.89
C ALA A 223 -17.54 -0.76 -7.78
N ALA A 224 -17.58 -0.38 -9.06
CA ALA A 224 -18.37 -1.08 -10.06
C ALA A 224 -18.09 -2.59 -9.91
N PRO A 225 -19.11 -3.46 -10.08
CA PRO A 225 -18.94 -4.89 -9.91
C PRO A 225 -17.72 -5.36 -10.72
N LEU A 226 -16.74 -5.93 -10.03
CA LEU A 226 -15.54 -6.46 -10.64
C LEU A 226 -15.94 -7.58 -11.59
N ARG A 227 -15.37 -7.60 -12.79
CA ARG A 227 -15.42 -8.79 -13.64
C ARG A 227 -14.83 -9.98 -12.87
N SER A 228 -15.44 -11.15 -12.99
CA SER A 228 -14.82 -12.42 -12.56
C SER A 228 -13.43 -12.56 -13.20
N ASP A 229 -12.53 -13.30 -12.55
CA ASP A 229 -11.11 -13.37 -12.93
C ASP A 229 -10.90 -13.44 -14.44
N LEU A 230 -10.22 -12.41 -14.98
CA LEU A 230 -9.80 -12.35 -16.38
C LEU A 230 -8.62 -13.30 -16.56
N PRO A 231 -8.80 -14.47 -17.21
CA PRO A 231 -7.77 -15.49 -17.27
C PRO A 231 -6.57 -14.99 -18.08
N VAL A 232 -5.37 -15.13 -17.53
CA VAL A 232 -4.12 -14.80 -18.24
C VAL A 232 -3.70 -16.02 -19.07
N PRO A 233 -3.62 -15.91 -20.41
CA PRO A 233 -3.16 -17.01 -21.26
C PRO A 233 -1.67 -17.29 -21.05
N THR A 234 -1.21 -18.46 -21.50
CA THR A 234 0.23 -18.79 -21.45
C THR A 234 1.05 -17.87 -22.35
N MET A 235 2.08 -17.24 -21.78
CA MET A 235 2.97 -16.30 -22.48
C MET A 235 4.37 -16.90 -22.71
N SER A 236 5.16 -16.26 -23.56
CA SER A 236 6.46 -16.77 -24.00
C SER A 236 7.60 -16.43 -23.04
N SER A 237 7.41 -15.44 -22.16
CA SER A 237 8.40 -15.05 -21.16
C SER A 237 7.80 -14.69 -19.80
N ARG A 238 8.61 -14.75 -18.74
CA ARG A 238 8.19 -14.37 -17.38
C ARG A 238 7.75 -12.90 -17.30
N SER A 239 8.44 -12.00 -18.01
CA SER A 239 8.08 -10.57 -18.05
C SER A 239 6.73 -10.35 -18.72
N GLU A 240 6.42 -11.10 -19.79
CA GLU A 240 5.10 -11.07 -20.43
C GLU A 240 4.00 -11.59 -19.49
N ILE A 241 4.24 -12.69 -18.76
CA ILE A 241 3.30 -13.23 -17.77
C ILE A 241 2.98 -12.17 -16.71
N VAL A 242 4.01 -11.57 -16.12
CA VAL A 242 3.85 -10.54 -15.06
C VAL A 242 3.09 -9.33 -15.60
N TYR A 243 3.45 -8.83 -16.78
CA TYR A 243 2.76 -7.72 -17.41
C TYR A 243 1.28 -8.05 -17.72
N ALA A 244 1.00 -9.25 -18.25
CA ALA A 244 -0.36 -9.68 -18.54
C ALA A 244 -1.23 -9.78 -17.28
N HIS A 245 -0.66 -10.19 -16.14
CA HIS A 245 -1.35 -10.16 -14.85
C HIS A 245 -1.69 -8.73 -14.41
N HIS A 246 -0.80 -7.77 -14.59
CA HIS A 246 -1.10 -6.36 -14.30
C HIS A 246 -2.20 -5.80 -15.21
N VAL A 247 -2.19 -6.14 -16.50
CA VAL A 247 -3.27 -5.75 -17.43
C VAL A 247 -4.60 -6.39 -17.00
N ALA A 248 -4.59 -7.66 -16.59
CA ALA A 248 -5.77 -8.37 -16.10
C ALA A 248 -6.35 -7.73 -14.84
N GLN A 249 -5.50 -7.32 -13.91
CA GLN A 249 -5.89 -6.60 -12.70
C GLN A 249 -6.49 -5.22 -13.03
N ALA A 250 -5.87 -4.49 -13.96
CA ALA A 250 -6.34 -3.18 -14.42
C ALA A 250 -7.71 -3.26 -15.12
N ALA A 251 -7.94 -4.32 -15.90
CA ALA A 251 -9.15 -4.52 -16.70
C ALA A 251 -10.35 -5.10 -15.92
N ARG A 252 -10.23 -5.30 -14.59
CA ARG A 252 -11.32 -5.81 -13.75
C ARG A 252 -12.54 -4.88 -13.70
N THR A 253 -12.36 -3.57 -13.95
CA THR A 253 -13.46 -2.63 -14.23
C THR A 253 -13.10 -1.70 -15.40
N PRO A 254 -14.02 -1.44 -16.36
CA PRO A 254 -13.74 -0.56 -17.49
C PRO A 254 -13.33 0.86 -17.08
N GLU A 255 -13.92 1.40 -16.01
CA GLU A 255 -13.64 2.75 -15.51
C GLU A 255 -12.24 2.85 -14.89
N ALA A 256 -11.80 1.83 -14.14
CA ALA A 256 -10.44 1.80 -13.59
C ALA A 256 -9.39 1.55 -14.67
N PHE A 257 -9.72 0.76 -15.69
CA PHE A 257 -8.75 0.37 -16.71
C PHE A 257 -8.16 1.58 -17.45
N SER A 258 -9.01 2.54 -17.83
CA SER A 258 -8.55 3.79 -18.48
C SER A 258 -7.60 4.61 -17.61
N ARG A 259 -7.81 4.63 -16.28
CA ARG A 259 -6.97 5.37 -15.32
C ARG A 259 -5.62 4.69 -15.08
N GLN A 260 -5.53 3.39 -15.32
CA GLN A 260 -4.29 2.62 -15.12
C GLN A 260 -3.39 2.57 -16.36
N VAL A 261 -3.78 3.16 -17.49
CA VAL A 261 -2.95 3.23 -18.72
C VAL A 261 -1.54 3.80 -18.46
N PRO A 262 -1.34 4.89 -17.69
CA PRO A 262 0.02 5.36 -17.39
C PRO A 262 0.84 4.34 -16.60
N VAL A 263 0.21 3.68 -15.62
CA VAL A 263 0.83 2.65 -14.76
C VAL A 263 1.27 1.46 -15.60
N LEU A 264 0.41 0.97 -16.50
CA LEU A 264 0.76 -0.14 -17.39
C LEU A 264 1.93 0.20 -18.31
N ARG A 265 2.05 1.45 -18.77
CA ARG A 265 3.24 1.88 -19.54
C ARG A 265 4.51 1.88 -18.70
N ASP A 266 4.43 2.31 -17.45
CA ASP A 266 5.59 2.30 -16.56
C ASP A 266 5.99 0.86 -16.18
N THR A 267 5.02 -0.02 -15.94
CA THR A 267 5.24 -1.46 -15.73
C THR A 267 5.91 -2.11 -16.95
N ALA A 268 5.41 -1.83 -18.17
CA ALA A 268 6.03 -2.33 -19.39
C ALA A 268 7.50 -1.91 -19.53
N ARG A 269 7.81 -0.66 -19.19
CA ARG A 269 9.19 -0.12 -19.18
C ARG A 269 10.06 -0.79 -18.13
N ALA A 270 9.55 -0.94 -16.91
CA ALA A 270 10.27 -1.58 -15.82
C ALA A 270 10.60 -3.05 -16.12
N LEU A 271 9.72 -3.74 -16.86
CA LEU A 271 9.92 -5.12 -17.31
C LEU A 271 10.74 -5.24 -18.61
N ALA A 272 11.21 -4.11 -19.15
CA ALA A 272 11.98 -4.02 -20.39
C ALA A 272 11.29 -4.70 -21.60
N LEU A 273 9.96 -4.61 -21.68
CA LEU A 273 9.19 -5.19 -22.79
C LEU A 273 9.34 -4.33 -24.05
N ALA A 274 9.70 -4.95 -25.16
CA ALA A 274 9.74 -4.27 -26.45
C ALA A 274 8.31 -4.05 -26.98
N PRO A 275 8.09 -3.09 -27.90
CA PRO A 275 6.77 -2.86 -28.49
C PRO A 275 6.15 -4.13 -29.10
N ALA A 276 6.95 -5.00 -29.71
CA ALA A 276 6.49 -6.26 -30.26
C ALA A 276 6.00 -7.26 -29.20
N ASP A 277 6.55 -7.21 -27.98
CA ASP A 277 6.11 -8.06 -26.87
C ASP A 277 4.80 -7.56 -26.29
N LEU A 278 4.63 -6.23 -26.19
CA LEU A 278 3.37 -5.60 -25.77
C LEU A 278 2.23 -5.96 -26.72
N THR A 279 2.47 -5.82 -28.03
CA THR A 279 1.47 -6.19 -29.04
C THR A 279 1.07 -7.66 -28.92
N ARG A 280 2.05 -8.56 -28.76
CA ARG A 280 1.79 -9.99 -28.56
C ARG A 280 0.93 -10.26 -27.32
N VAL A 281 1.29 -9.67 -26.17
CA VAL A 281 0.53 -9.82 -24.93
C VAL A 281 -0.90 -9.29 -25.10
N HIS A 282 -1.06 -8.08 -25.64
CA HIS A 282 -2.38 -7.46 -25.82
C HIS A 282 -3.26 -8.22 -26.82
N GLU A 283 -2.69 -8.79 -27.88
CA GLU A 283 -3.40 -9.67 -28.81
C GLU A 283 -3.89 -10.94 -28.11
N CYS A 284 -3.02 -11.60 -27.34
CA CYS A 284 -3.39 -12.78 -26.57
C CYS A 284 -4.50 -12.49 -25.53
N LEU A 285 -4.44 -11.36 -24.84
CA LEU A 285 -5.48 -10.96 -23.87
C LEU A 285 -6.78 -10.58 -24.57
N THR A 286 -6.72 -9.85 -25.69
CA THR A 286 -7.91 -9.49 -26.48
C THR A 286 -8.60 -10.72 -27.07
N ALA A 287 -7.85 -11.76 -27.43
CA ALA A 287 -8.40 -13.02 -27.90
C ALA A 287 -9.03 -13.85 -26.75
N ALA A 288 -8.50 -13.73 -25.53
CA ALA A 288 -8.97 -14.47 -24.38
C ALA A 288 -10.15 -13.82 -23.64
N TRP A 289 -10.38 -12.51 -23.81
CA TRP A 289 -11.35 -11.75 -23.04
C TRP A 289 -12.45 -11.13 -23.91
N GLU A 290 -13.67 -11.12 -23.41
CA GLU A 290 -14.77 -10.35 -24.00
C GLU A 290 -14.68 -8.86 -23.59
N LEU A 291 -13.79 -8.12 -24.25
CA LEU A 291 -13.58 -6.69 -24.01
C LEU A 291 -14.50 -5.79 -24.84
N HIS A 292 -15.00 -4.71 -24.24
CA HIS A 292 -15.71 -3.65 -24.96
C HIS A 292 -14.76 -2.93 -25.94
N PRO A 293 -15.24 -2.40 -27.09
CA PRO A 293 -14.39 -1.72 -28.07
C PRO A 293 -13.51 -0.59 -27.51
N THR A 294 -13.96 0.09 -26.47
CA THR A 294 -13.18 1.13 -25.77
C THR A 294 -11.98 0.54 -25.04
N GLU A 295 -12.11 -0.62 -24.41
CA GLU A 295 -11.04 -1.30 -23.68
C GLU A 295 -10.01 -1.89 -24.65
N GLN A 296 -10.47 -2.46 -25.77
CA GLN A 296 -9.58 -2.89 -26.85
C GLN A 296 -8.79 -1.70 -27.43
N ALA A 297 -9.40 -0.51 -27.49
CA ALA A 297 -8.71 0.70 -27.93
C ALA A 297 -7.66 1.16 -26.91
N LEU A 298 -7.88 0.96 -25.60
CA LEU A 298 -6.88 1.24 -24.56
C LEU A 298 -5.66 0.31 -24.70
N LEU A 299 -5.88 -0.99 -24.91
CA LEU A 299 -4.81 -1.95 -25.18
C LEU A 299 -3.97 -1.56 -26.40
N ARG A 300 -4.63 -1.24 -27.52
CA ARG A 300 -3.93 -0.75 -28.73
C ARG A 300 -3.16 0.56 -28.50
N ALA A 301 -3.65 1.42 -27.60
CA ALA A 301 -2.97 2.66 -27.24
C ALA A 301 -1.73 2.44 -26.34
N LEU A 302 -1.62 1.28 -25.68
CA LEU A 302 -0.44 0.88 -24.92
C LEU A 302 0.69 0.38 -25.84
N ASP A 303 0.36 -0.17 -27.02
CA ASP A 303 1.34 -0.62 -28.03
C ASP A 303 2.12 0.52 -28.68
N SER A 304 1.52 1.72 -28.70
CA SER A 304 2.14 2.90 -29.30
C SER A 304 3.04 3.62 -28.30
N PRO A 305 4.24 4.06 -28.70
CA PRO A 305 5.06 4.93 -27.86
C PRO A 305 4.27 6.20 -27.52
N ALA A 306 4.32 6.61 -26.24
CA ALA A 306 3.63 7.81 -25.78
C ALA A 306 4.03 9.00 -26.66
N ARG A 307 3.06 9.68 -27.27
CA ARG A 307 3.33 10.91 -28.03
C ARG A 307 4.03 11.88 -27.08
N ALA A 308 5.28 12.24 -27.40
CA ALA A 308 5.97 13.32 -26.73
C ALA A 308 5.05 14.55 -26.80
N GLY A 309 4.58 15.02 -25.64
CA GLY A 309 3.70 16.17 -25.56
C GLY A 309 4.30 17.31 -26.37
N GLY A 310 3.55 17.77 -27.38
CA GLY A 310 3.93 18.91 -28.18
C GLY A 310 4.16 20.08 -27.24
N ARG A 311 5.42 20.50 -27.09
CA ARG A 311 5.74 21.82 -26.57
C ARG A 311 5.04 22.82 -27.49
N SER A 312 3.95 23.41 -27.04
CA SER A 312 3.40 24.60 -27.68
C SER A 312 4.49 25.68 -27.62
N GLY A 313 5.19 25.87 -28.73
CA GLY A 313 6.16 26.93 -28.92
C GLY A 313 5.46 28.28 -28.85
N SER A 314 5.32 28.80 -27.63
CA SER A 314 4.87 30.16 -27.37
C SER A 314 6.09 31.10 -27.38
N ARG A 315 6.11 31.99 -28.39
CA ARG A 315 6.86 33.26 -28.49
C ARG A 315 8.36 33.10 -28.82
N ARG A 316 8.96 33.90 -29.71
CA ARG A 316 8.75 35.34 -29.96
C ARG A 316 8.93 35.69 -31.44
N ARG A 317 8.04 36.53 -31.97
CA ARG A 317 8.35 37.40 -33.12
C ARG A 317 9.46 38.36 -32.68
N ALA A 318 10.62 38.27 -33.32
CA ALA A 318 11.60 39.33 -33.29
C ALA A 318 11.12 40.42 -34.26
N GLY A 319 10.52 41.48 -33.71
CA GLY A 319 10.53 42.78 -34.34
C GLY A 319 11.90 43.40 -34.08
N GLY A 320 12.68 43.56 -35.14
CA GLY A 320 13.93 44.31 -35.13
C GLY A 320 13.90 45.24 -36.33
N GLU A 321 13.45 46.47 -36.09
CA GLU A 321 13.60 47.59 -37.01
C GLU A 321 15.09 47.85 -37.19
N GLY A 322 15.58 47.62 -38.41
CA GLY A 322 16.89 48.08 -38.87
C GLY A 322 16.72 49.38 -39.63
N VAL A 323 16.88 50.49 -38.93
CA VAL A 323 17.26 51.78 -39.52
C VAL A 323 18.77 51.74 -39.66
N ASP A 324 19.34 51.86 -40.86
CA ASP A 324 20.24 52.98 -41.14
C ASP A 324 20.63 53.21 -42.61
N GLN A 325 20.49 54.48 -42.98
CA GLN A 325 21.26 55.33 -43.88
C GLN A 325 21.66 54.85 -45.29
N GLY A 326 20.98 55.46 -46.26
CA GLY A 326 21.55 55.75 -47.56
C GLY A 326 22.62 56.85 -47.48
N GLY A 327 23.76 56.60 -48.12
CA GLY A 327 24.66 57.61 -48.63
C GLY A 327 24.56 57.60 -50.15
N ALA A 328 24.16 58.73 -50.72
CA ALA A 328 24.23 59.01 -52.14
C ALA A 328 25.62 59.56 -52.50
N GLU A 329 26.18 59.04 -53.59
CA GLU A 329 26.72 59.87 -54.68
C GLU A 329 25.78 59.70 -55.89
#